data_AF-A0A3E2TN65-F1
#
_entry.id   AF-A0A3E2TN65-F1
#
_cell.length_a   1.000
_cell.length_b   1.000
_cell.length_c   1.000
_cell.angle_alpha   90.00
_cell.angle_beta   90.00
_cell.angle_gamma   90.00
#
_symmetry.space_group_name_H-M   'P 1'
#
loop_
_entity.id
_entity.type
_entity.pdbx_description
1 polymer ?
#
loop_
_entity_poly.entity_id
_entity_poly.type
_entity_poly.pdbx_seq_one_letter_code
_entity_poly.pdbx_strand_id
1 'polypeptide(L)'
;MNAVSGTSTTDYVRSKFEEVLNSLNIVTLILMTAAGMLAFIVLYNLNNINITERRRELATIKVLGFYDLEVAEYVYRENILLTIIGALVGAVFGKYLHAYIITSVETEVLMFIRRADFSSYIYAIIITFSFSIFVNWLMYYRLKKIDMVESLKSVE
;
A
#
# COMPACT_ATOMS: atom_id res chain seq x y z
N MET A 1 7.97 -39.44 -38.81
CA MET A 1 7.68 -37.99 -38.90
C MET A 1 6.70 -37.46 -37.83
N ASN A 2 6.24 -38.26 -36.86
CA ASN A 2 5.15 -37.85 -35.95
C ASN A 2 5.60 -37.37 -34.55
N ALA A 3 6.90 -37.43 -34.22
CA ALA A 3 7.41 -36.97 -32.92
C ALA A 3 7.66 -35.45 -32.87
N VAL A 4 8.06 -34.85 -34.00
CA VAL A 4 8.38 -33.41 -34.10
C VAL A 4 7.11 -32.55 -34.06
N SER A 5 5.97 -33.07 -34.55
CA SER A 5 4.67 -32.37 -34.51
C SER A 5 4.08 -32.30 -33.10
N GLY A 6 4.40 -33.25 -32.23
CA GLY A 6 3.97 -33.24 -30.83
C GLY A 6 4.71 -32.19 -30.01
N THR A 7 6.03 -32.09 -30.18
CA THR A 7 6.86 -31.09 -29.49
C THR A 7 6.53 -29.67 -29.97
N SER A 8 6.33 -29.45 -31.27
CA SER A 8 5.94 -28.13 -31.79
C SER A 8 4.54 -27.70 -31.32
N THR A 9 3.61 -28.63 -31.11
CA THR A 9 2.26 -28.31 -30.59
C THR A 9 2.32 -27.97 -29.10
N THR A 10 3.09 -28.72 -28.31
CA THR A 10 3.31 -28.41 -26.88
C THR A 10 4.06 -27.10 -26.68
N ASP A 11 5.09 -26.83 -27.48
CA ASP A 11 5.84 -25.57 -27.43
C ASP A 11 4.99 -24.38 -27.92
N TYR A 12 4.14 -24.59 -28.93
CA TYR A 12 3.19 -23.58 -29.40
C TYR A 12 2.15 -23.24 -28.32
N VAL A 13 1.53 -24.24 -27.68
CA VAL A 13 0.58 -24.03 -26.59
C VAL A 13 1.26 -23.36 -25.40
N ARG A 14 2.48 -23.75 -25.04
CA ARG A 14 3.26 -23.11 -23.98
C ARG A 14 3.56 -21.63 -24.30
N SER A 15 4.02 -21.34 -25.51
CA SER A 15 4.32 -19.96 -25.93
C SER A 15 3.08 -19.06 -25.89
N LYS A 16 1.90 -19.58 -26.28
CA LYS A 16 0.63 -18.86 -26.17
C LYS A 16 0.17 -18.67 -24.74
N PHE A 17 0.40 -19.64 -23.86
CA PHE A 17 0.15 -19.47 -22.43
C PHE A 17 1.08 -18.42 -21.80
N GLU A 18 2.37 -18.43 -22.14
CA GLU A 18 3.33 -17.43 -21.66
C GLU A 18 2.98 -16.00 -22.16
N GLU A 19 2.52 -15.86 -23.40
CA GLU A 19 2.04 -14.60 -23.98
C GLU A 19 0.80 -14.05 -23.23
N VAL A 20 -0.15 -14.93 -22.89
CA VAL A 20 -1.34 -14.56 -22.09
C VAL A 20 -0.95 -14.19 -20.66
N LEU A 21 -0.08 -14.97 -20.00
CA LEU A 21 0.41 -14.68 -18.65
C LEU A 21 1.16 -13.34 -18.58
N ASN A 22 1.99 -13.05 -19.59
CA ASN A 22 2.71 -11.78 -19.66
C ASN A 22 1.75 -10.60 -19.84
N SER A 23 0.71 -10.76 -20.67
CA SER A 23 -0.32 -9.75 -20.86
C SER A 23 -1.07 -9.45 -19.55
N LEU A 24 -1.43 -10.50 -18.79
CA LEU A 24 -2.05 -10.35 -17.47
C LEU A 24 -1.11 -9.65 -16.49
N ASN A 25 0.19 -9.98 -16.50
CA ASN A 25 1.18 -9.35 -15.62
C ASN A 25 1.29 -7.83 -15.86
N ILE A 26 1.26 -7.38 -17.12
CA ILE A 26 1.26 -5.95 -17.46
C ILE A 26 0.01 -5.26 -16.91
N VAL A 27 -1.16 -5.88 -17.07
CA VAL A 27 -2.43 -5.32 -16.53
C VAL A 27 -2.38 -5.26 -15.01
N THR A 28 -1.91 -6.32 -14.34
CA THR A 28 -1.74 -6.33 -12.88
C THR A 28 -0.79 -5.23 -12.40
N LEU A 29 0.32 -5.00 -13.10
CA LEU A 29 1.26 -3.93 -12.78
C LEU A 29 0.59 -2.54 -12.85
N ILE A 30 -0.19 -2.28 -13.90
CA ILE A 30 -0.91 -1.01 -14.05
C ILE A 30 -1.91 -0.83 -12.89
N LEU A 31 -2.69 -1.86 -12.56
CA LEU A 31 -3.65 -1.79 -11.45
C LEU A 31 -2.97 -1.58 -10.09
N MET A 32 -1.84 -2.26 -9.84
CA MET A 32 -1.06 -2.09 -8.62
C MET A 32 -0.53 -0.66 -8.47
N THR A 33 0.02 -0.09 -9.54
CA THR A 33 0.52 1.29 -9.52
C THR A 33 -0.60 2.32 -9.31
N ALA A 34 -1.75 2.14 -9.97
CA ALA A 34 -2.92 3.00 -9.79
C ALA A 34 -3.46 2.93 -8.35
N ALA A 35 -3.57 1.72 -7.77
CA ALA A 35 -3.97 1.54 -6.38
C ALA A 35 -3.00 2.21 -5.41
N GLY A 36 -1.69 2.12 -5.66
CA GLY A 36 -0.65 2.81 -4.88
C GLY A 36 -0.81 4.33 -4.93
N MET A 37 -1.05 4.92 -6.10
CA MET A 37 -1.31 6.36 -6.22
C MET A 37 -2.57 6.79 -5.48
N LEU A 38 -3.65 6.00 -5.57
CA LEU A 38 -4.88 6.29 -4.84
C LEU A 38 -4.65 6.26 -3.32
N ALA A 39 -3.96 5.23 -2.82
CA ALA A 39 -3.60 5.12 -1.42
C ALA A 39 -2.77 6.33 -0.96
N PHE A 40 -1.82 6.78 -1.78
CA PHE A 40 -1.04 7.98 -1.51
C PHE A 40 -1.91 9.23 -1.35
N ILE A 41 -2.85 9.48 -2.26
CA ILE A 41 -3.76 10.64 -2.22
C ILE A 41 -4.65 10.58 -0.98
N VAL A 42 -5.19 9.42 -0.65
CA VAL A 42 -6.05 9.24 0.53
C VAL A 42 -5.28 9.50 1.82
N LEU A 43 -4.08 8.90 1.96
CA LEU A 43 -3.25 9.10 3.14
C LEU A 43 -2.80 10.56 3.29
N TYR A 44 -2.50 11.23 2.18
CA TYR A 44 -2.19 12.66 2.18
C TYR A 44 -3.36 13.50 2.72
N ASN A 45 -4.56 13.27 2.20
CA ASN A 45 -5.75 14.02 2.63
C ASN A 45 -6.10 13.74 4.10
N LEU A 46 -6.05 12.48 4.52
CA LEU A 46 -6.38 12.09 5.89
C LEU A 46 -5.41 12.72 6.90
N ASN A 47 -4.12 12.74 6.59
CA ASN A 47 -3.13 13.40 7.44
C ASN A 47 -3.33 14.92 7.47
N ASN A 48 -3.63 15.54 6.33
CA ASN A 48 -3.91 16.98 6.28
C ASN A 48 -5.13 17.36 7.14
N ILE A 49 -6.19 16.53 7.12
CA ILE A 49 -7.37 16.67 7.98
C ILE A 49 -6.98 16.52 9.45
N ASN A 50 -6.30 15.42 9.82
CA ASN A 50 -5.87 15.15 11.21
C ASN A 50 -5.04 16.30 11.80
N ILE A 51 -4.11 16.88 11.02
CA ILE A 51 -3.29 18.02 11.47
C ILE A 51 -4.15 19.28 11.62
N THR A 52 -5.05 19.53 10.68
CA THR A 52 -5.91 20.73 10.68
C THR A 52 -6.89 20.69 11.85
N GLU A 53 -7.49 19.53 12.15
CA GLU A 53 -8.42 19.34 13.28
C GLU A 53 -7.73 19.50 14.63
N ARG A 54 -6.50 18.95 14.78
CA ARG A 54 -5.75 19.04 16.03
C ARG A 54 -5.01 20.35 16.24
N ARG A 55 -5.01 21.28 15.28
CA ARG A 55 -4.27 22.54 15.36
C ARG A 55 -4.52 23.33 16.65
N ARG A 56 -5.77 23.33 17.16
CA ARG A 56 -6.14 24.01 18.42
C ARG A 56 -5.58 23.30 19.66
N GLU A 57 -5.54 21.97 19.65
CA GLU A 57 -4.92 21.17 20.72
C GLU A 57 -3.40 21.40 20.75
N LEU A 58 -2.74 21.36 19.58
CA LEU A 58 -1.30 21.60 19.47
C LEU A 58 -0.91 23.04 19.88
N ALA A 59 -1.72 24.03 19.53
CA ALA A 59 -1.52 25.42 19.95
C ALA A 59 -1.59 25.57 21.48
N THR A 60 -2.48 24.85 22.15
CA THR A 60 -2.62 24.89 23.62
C THR A 60 -1.39 24.27 24.31
N ILE A 61 -0.89 23.15 23.78
CA ILE A 61 0.33 22.48 24.28
C ILE A 61 1.57 23.37 24.09
N LYS A 62 1.65 24.10 22.96
CA LYS A 62 2.75 25.04 22.69
C LYS A 62 2.78 26.24 23.64
N VAL A 63 1.62 26.75 24.06
CA VAL A 63 1.51 27.84 25.04
C VAL A 63 1.94 27.40 26.44
N LEU A 64 1.88 26.10 26.74
CA LEU A 64 2.40 25.51 27.98
C LEU A 64 3.93 25.28 27.97
N GLY A 65 4.62 25.63 26.89
CA GLY A 65 6.08 25.61 26.81
C GLY A 65 6.71 24.32 26.27
N PHE A 66 5.92 23.40 25.71
CA PHE A 66 6.43 22.18 25.08
C PHE A 66 7.04 22.45 23.68
N TYR A 67 8.09 21.72 23.32
CA TYR A 67 8.80 21.88 22.05
C TYR A 67 8.04 21.25 20.88
N ASP A 68 8.14 21.86 19.69
CA ASP A 68 7.49 21.39 18.44
C ASP A 68 7.82 19.92 18.08
N LEU A 69 8.96 19.39 18.54
CA LEU A 69 9.36 18.00 18.33
C LEU A 69 8.56 17.00 19.17
N GLU A 70 8.24 17.31 20.43
CA GLU A 70 7.48 16.40 21.31
C GLU A 70 6.03 16.25 20.84
N VAL A 71 5.46 17.34 20.30
CA VAL A 71 4.12 17.35 19.72
C VAL A 71 4.05 16.54 18.42
N ALA A 72 5.07 16.63 17.57
CA ALA A 72 5.18 15.82 16.38
C ALA A 72 5.37 14.32 16.70
N GLU A 73 6.09 14.01 17.77
CA GLU A 73 6.30 12.62 18.23
C GLU A 73 5.00 11.96 18.71
N TYR A 74 4.10 12.71 19.36
CA TYR A 74 2.78 12.21 19.76
C TYR A 74 1.93 11.79 18.54
N VAL A 75 1.86 12.64 17.52
CA VAL A 75 1.12 12.35 16.27
C VAL A 75 1.75 11.19 15.49
N TYR A 76 3.08 11.06 15.54
CA TYR A 76 3.80 9.97 14.88
C TYR A 76 3.49 8.61 15.52
N ARG A 77 3.39 8.55 16.85
CA ARG A 77 3.03 7.32 17.57
C ARG A 77 1.63 6.82 17.22
N GLU A 78 0.67 7.72 17.09
CA GLU A 78 -0.70 7.37 16.72
C GLU A 78 -0.79 6.87 15.28
N ASN A 79 -0.06 7.51 14.35
CA ASN A 79 0.06 7.06 12.97
C ASN A 79 0.73 5.68 12.85
N ILE A 80 1.75 5.39 13.67
CA ILE A 80 2.36 4.06 13.73
C ILE A 80 1.36 3.01 14.18
N LEU A 81 0.58 3.28 15.24
CA LEU A 81 -0.43 2.35 15.74
C LEU A 81 -1.51 2.08 14.68
N LEU A 82 -2.02 3.13 14.03
CA LEU A 82 -2.98 3.01 12.93
C LEU A 82 -2.41 2.21 11.75
N THR A 83 -1.13 2.44 11.42
CA THR A 83 -0.42 1.69 10.38
C THR A 83 -0.30 0.21 10.72
N ILE A 84 0.06 -0.12 11.97
CA ILE A 84 0.19 -1.52 12.41
C ILE A 84 -1.15 -2.23 12.34
N ILE A 85 -2.21 -1.61 12.84
CA ILE A 85 -3.58 -2.17 12.78
C ILE A 85 -4.01 -2.34 11.32
N GLY A 86 -3.81 -1.32 10.48
CA GLY A 86 -4.15 -1.36 9.06
C GLY A 86 -3.38 -2.46 8.31
N ALA A 87 -2.09 -2.64 8.60
CA ALA A 87 -1.26 -3.69 7.99
C ALA A 87 -1.70 -5.09 8.42
N LEU A 88 -2.03 -5.30 9.70
CA LEU A 88 -2.54 -6.58 10.20
C LEU A 88 -3.89 -6.93 9.56
N VAL A 89 -4.84 -5.99 9.59
CA VAL A 89 -6.16 -6.18 8.98
C VAL A 89 -6.03 -6.42 7.47
N GLY A 90 -5.21 -5.63 6.78
CA GLY A 90 -4.96 -5.77 5.35
C GLY A 90 -4.34 -7.12 4.98
N ALA A 91 -3.39 -7.64 5.76
CA ALA A 91 -2.76 -8.94 5.53
C ALA A 91 -3.76 -10.09 5.69
N VAL A 92 -4.60 -10.03 6.73
CA VAL A 92 -5.67 -11.03 6.96
C VAL A 92 -6.68 -10.99 5.82
N PHE A 93 -7.18 -9.80 5.48
CA PHE A 93 -8.18 -9.62 4.43
C PHE A 93 -7.65 -10.02 3.06
N GLY A 94 -6.39 -9.67 2.75
CA GLY A 94 -5.71 -10.06 1.53
C GLY A 94 -5.57 -11.58 1.39
N LYS A 95 -5.28 -12.30 2.48
CA LYS A 95 -5.24 -13.77 2.49
C LYS A 95 -6.60 -14.38 2.15
N TYR A 96 -7.68 -13.89 2.77
CA TYR A 96 -9.03 -14.36 2.49
C TYR A 96 -9.45 -14.05 1.06
N LEU A 97 -9.18 -12.83 0.58
CA LEU A 97 -9.53 -12.42 -0.77
C LEU A 97 -8.76 -13.23 -1.81
N HIS A 98 -7.47 -13.48 -1.60
CA HIS A 98 -6.67 -14.33 -2.47
C HIS A 98 -7.23 -15.76 -2.54
N ALA A 99 -7.56 -16.35 -1.39
CA ALA A 99 -8.19 -17.67 -1.35
C ALA A 99 -9.53 -17.69 -2.10
N TYR A 100 -10.37 -16.67 -1.88
CA TYR A 100 -11.66 -16.53 -2.54
C TYR A 100 -11.52 -16.41 -4.07
N ILE A 101 -10.62 -15.55 -4.54
CA ILE A 101 -10.35 -15.36 -5.98
C ILE A 101 -9.89 -16.68 -6.62
N ILE A 102 -8.95 -17.42 -5.99
CA ILE A 102 -8.49 -18.71 -6.53
C ILE A 102 -9.66 -19.69 -6.64
N THR A 103 -10.50 -19.80 -5.60
CA THR A 103 -11.65 -20.71 -5.64
C THR A 103 -12.72 -20.30 -6.64
N SER A 104 -12.87 -19.01 -6.95
CA SER A 104 -13.85 -18.53 -7.95
C SER A 104 -13.36 -18.65 -9.40
N VAL A 105 -12.04 -18.65 -9.62
CA VAL A 105 -11.43 -18.72 -10.96
C VAL A 105 -11.04 -20.14 -11.36
N GLU A 106 -10.96 -21.07 -10.40
CA GLU A 106 -10.77 -22.50 -10.67
C GLU A 106 -11.92 -23.03 -11.54
N THR A 107 -11.59 -23.45 -12.76
CA THR A 107 -12.52 -24.06 -13.74
C THR A 107 -12.08 -25.49 -14.01
N GLU A 108 -12.97 -26.35 -14.52
CA GLU A 108 -12.68 -27.78 -14.79
C GLU A 108 -11.43 -28.05 -15.67
N VAL A 109 -10.91 -27.02 -16.36
CA VAL A 109 -9.77 -27.10 -17.28
C VAL A 109 -8.48 -26.49 -16.70
N LEU A 110 -8.53 -25.77 -15.58
CA LEU A 110 -7.39 -25.03 -15.00
C LEU A 110 -7.24 -25.29 -13.50
N MET A 111 -6.26 -26.11 -13.12
CA MET A 111 -5.81 -26.22 -11.73
C MET A 111 -4.84 -25.08 -11.41
N PHE A 112 -5.31 -24.07 -10.68
CA PHE A 112 -4.44 -23.04 -10.13
C PHE A 112 -3.72 -23.57 -8.88
N ILE A 113 -2.41 -23.35 -8.81
CA ILE A 113 -1.63 -23.68 -7.61
C ILE A 113 -2.14 -22.81 -6.46
N ARG A 114 -2.87 -23.44 -5.52
CA ARG A 114 -3.51 -22.79 -4.37
C ARG A 114 -2.52 -22.36 -3.27
N ARG A 115 -1.23 -22.64 -3.44
CA ARG A 115 -0.18 -22.23 -2.50
C ARG A 115 0.52 -21.00 -3.04
N ALA A 116 0.19 -19.84 -2.47
CA ALA A 116 1.10 -18.70 -2.53
C ALA A 116 2.40 -19.10 -1.82
N ASP A 117 3.51 -19.01 -2.55
CA ASP A 117 4.83 -19.30 -2.00
C ASP A 117 5.13 -18.40 -0.79
N PHE A 118 5.85 -18.92 0.21
CA PHE A 118 6.17 -18.15 1.42
C PHE A 118 6.93 -16.86 1.08
N SER A 119 7.74 -16.90 0.01
CA SER A 119 8.45 -15.75 -0.55
C SER A 119 7.51 -14.60 -0.96
N SER A 120 6.33 -14.91 -1.52
CA SER A 120 5.35 -13.88 -1.95
C SER A 120 4.77 -13.12 -0.76
N TYR A 121 4.58 -13.79 0.38
CA TYR A 121 4.18 -13.12 1.62
C TYR A 121 5.27 -12.20 2.15
N ILE A 122 6.54 -12.63 2.08
CA ILE A 122 7.68 -11.78 2.46
C ILE A 122 7.74 -10.52 1.58
N TYR A 123 7.63 -10.67 0.26
CA TYR A 123 7.62 -9.51 -0.64
C TYR A 123 6.45 -8.58 -0.37
N ALA A 124 5.24 -9.11 -0.13
CA ALA A 124 4.07 -8.30 0.20
C ALA A 124 4.27 -7.52 1.52
N ILE A 125 4.83 -8.16 2.55
CA ILE A 125 5.13 -7.50 3.83
C ILE A 125 6.17 -6.40 3.63
N ILE A 126 7.27 -6.70 2.94
CA ILE A 126 8.35 -5.71 2.69
C ILE A 126 7.82 -4.53 1.88
N ILE A 127 7.03 -4.77 0.83
CA ILE A 127 6.45 -3.69 0.01
C ILE A 127 5.49 -2.85 0.85
N THR A 128 4.64 -3.48 1.66
CA THR A 128 3.67 -2.76 2.52
C THR A 128 4.39 -1.88 3.55
N PHE A 129 5.40 -2.43 4.23
CA PHE A 129 6.20 -1.67 5.19
C PHE A 129 7.00 -0.56 4.52
N SER A 130 7.65 -0.84 3.39
CA SER A 130 8.44 0.16 2.65
C SER A 130 7.56 1.29 2.16
N PHE A 131 6.38 0.98 1.62
CA PHE A 131 5.41 1.96 1.17
C PHE A 131 4.89 2.81 2.34
N SER A 132 4.57 2.20 3.47
CA SER A 132 4.13 2.94 4.66
C SER A 132 5.22 3.85 5.23
N ILE A 133 6.46 3.37 5.33
CA ILE A 133 7.61 4.18 5.76
C ILE A 133 7.82 5.34 4.80
N PHE A 134 7.76 5.08 3.49
CA PHE A 134 7.91 6.12 2.47
C PHE A 134 6.85 7.23 2.61
N VAL A 135 5.58 6.85 2.81
CA VAL A 135 4.48 7.81 3.01
C VAL A 135 4.67 8.61 4.30
N ASN A 136 4.98 7.93 5.41
CA ASN A 136 5.25 8.58 6.70
C ASN A 136 6.47 9.50 6.65
N TRP A 137 7.54 9.11 5.94
CA TRP A 137 8.74 9.91 5.75
C TRP A 137 8.45 11.17 4.92
N LEU A 138 7.75 11.05 3.79
CA LEU A 138 7.35 12.21 2.99
C LEU A 138 6.54 13.22 3.82
N MET A 139 5.70 12.72 4.70
CA MET A 139 4.91 13.54 5.64
C MET A 139 5.80 14.28 6.65
N TYR A 140 6.78 13.63 7.27
CA TYR A 140 7.72 14.27 8.21
C TYR A 140 8.41 15.50 7.61
N TYR A 141 8.82 15.42 6.34
CA TYR A 141 9.48 16.54 5.66
C TYR A 141 8.51 17.68 5.32
N ARG A 142 7.22 17.39 5.17
CA ARG A 142 6.19 18.42 4.93
C ARG A 142 5.73 19.10 6.21
N LEU A 143 5.62 18.40 7.34
CA LEU A 143 5.34 19.05 8.64
C LEU A 143 6.40 20.10 8.98
N LYS A 144 7.66 19.84 8.65
CA LYS A 144 8.76 20.78 8.86
C LYS A 144 8.67 22.07 8.02
N LYS A 145 7.78 22.08 7.02
CA LYS A 145 7.56 23.19 6.08
C LYS A 145 6.22 23.89 6.28
N ILE A 146 5.37 23.41 7.18
CA ILE A 146 4.15 24.11 7.58
C ILE A 146 4.58 25.15 8.60
N ASP A 147 4.66 26.40 8.13
CA ASP A 147 4.96 27.55 8.96
C ASP A 147 3.77 27.80 9.90
N MET A 148 3.87 27.28 11.13
CA MET A 148 2.83 27.40 12.16
C MET A 148 2.54 28.88 12.53
N VAL A 149 3.45 29.79 12.14
CA VAL A 149 3.41 31.21 12.45
C VAL A 149 2.40 31.99 11.59
N GLU A 150 2.09 31.53 10.37
CA GLU A 150 1.21 32.27 9.45
C GLU A 150 -0.29 32.12 9.77
N SER A 151 -0.68 31.05 10.45
CA SER A 151 -2.06 30.88 10.90
C SER A 151 -2.50 31.69 12.09
N LEU A 152 -1.55 32.28 12.80
CA LEU A 152 -1.84 33.27 13.84
C LEU A 152 -2.10 34.65 13.23
N LYS A 153 -1.74 34.89 11.95
CA LYS A 153 -1.98 36.15 11.25
C LYS A 153 -3.29 36.21 10.46
N SER A 154 -3.94 35.06 10.21
CA SER A 154 -5.21 35.03 9.46
C SER A 154 -6.46 35.22 10.33
N VAL A 155 -6.27 35.56 11.61
CA VAL A 155 -7.35 35.82 12.59
C VAL A 155 -7.33 37.29 13.06
N GLU A 156 -6.46 38.13 12.50
CA GLU A 156 -6.62 39.59 12.53
C GLU A 156 -7.32 40.07 11.25
#